data_AF-A0A2V6RGA1-F1
#
_entry.id   AF-A0A2V6RGA1-F1
#
_cell.length_a   1.000
_cell.length_b   1.000
_cell.length_c   1.000
_cell.angle_alpha   90.00
_cell.angle_beta   90.00
_cell.angle_gamma   90.00
#
_symmetry.space_group_name_H-M   'P 1'
#
loop_
_entity.id
_entity.type
_entity.pdbx_description
1 polymer ?
#
loop_
_entity_poly.entity_id
_entity_poly.type
_entity_poly.pdbx_seq_one_letter_code
_entity_poly.pdbx_strand_id
1 'polypeptide(L)'
;MTRNIVRLVNPAGQIWVIAALRADVKVDGRIRVDGRGLLLGGGNAIGLNGNASVFATLICEAVAPFTQRSTDLAGVPLAANGDFQIDDVLVPAPPPVCDSPVLLIRETRGGTWFAAGIPKSSIGPDRE
;
A
#
# COMPACT_ATOMS: atom_id res chain seq x y z
N MET A 1 -7.04 -17.54 14.86
CA MET A 1 -5.66 -17.26 14.40
C MET A 1 -5.75 -16.40 13.14
N THR A 2 -5.28 -15.16 13.20
CA THR A 2 -5.11 -14.35 11.98
C THR A 2 -3.81 -14.77 11.31
N ARG A 3 -3.91 -15.36 10.12
CA ARG A 3 -2.76 -15.77 9.30
C ARG A 3 -2.42 -14.63 8.34
N ASN A 4 -1.19 -14.58 7.82
CA ASN A 4 -0.75 -13.60 6.80
C ASN A 4 -0.68 -12.13 7.28
N ILE A 5 -0.21 -11.91 8.51
CA ILE A 5 0.04 -10.57 9.07
C ILE A 5 1.38 -10.04 8.52
N VAL A 6 1.39 -8.79 8.05
CA VAL A 6 2.61 -8.11 7.58
C VAL A 6 2.93 -6.97 8.54
N ARG A 7 4.02 -7.10 9.31
CA ARG A 7 4.50 -6.05 10.24
C ARG A 7 3.37 -5.46 11.12
N LEU A 8 2.58 -6.36 11.73
CA LEU A 8 1.40 -6.08 12.56
C LEU A 8 0.16 -5.53 11.81
N VAL A 9 0.18 -5.48 10.47
CA VAL A 9 -0.99 -5.16 9.65
C VAL A 9 -1.72 -6.44 9.26
N ASN A 10 -3.00 -6.53 9.65
CA ASN A 10 -3.85 -7.69 9.35
C ASN A 10 -4.28 -7.70 7.86
N PRO A 11 -4.45 -8.89 7.25
CA PRO A 11 -4.98 -8.99 5.90
C PRO A 11 -6.49 -8.72 5.89
N ALA A 12 -7.05 -8.42 4.71
CA ALA A 12 -8.47 -8.16 4.54
C ALA A 12 -9.40 -9.37 4.74
N GLY A 13 -8.85 -10.56 5.00
CA GLY A 13 -9.60 -11.81 5.18
C GLY A 13 -10.18 -12.40 3.89
N GLN A 14 -10.68 -11.55 2.99
CA GLN A 14 -11.07 -11.89 1.64
C GLN A 14 -9.84 -11.91 0.70
N ILE A 15 -9.87 -12.76 -0.33
CA ILE A 15 -8.82 -12.79 -1.36
C ILE A 15 -9.02 -11.60 -2.31
N TRP A 16 -7.92 -10.90 -2.61
CA TRP A 16 -7.85 -9.83 -3.60
C TRP A 16 -6.73 -10.12 -4.59
N VAL A 17 -6.91 -9.67 -5.82
CA VAL A 17 -5.91 -9.71 -6.89
C VAL A 17 -5.61 -8.29 -7.34
N ILE A 18 -4.38 -8.06 -7.79
CA ILE A 18 -3.96 -6.80 -8.40
C ILE A 18 -3.21 -7.12 -9.69
N ALA A 19 -3.55 -6.42 -10.78
CA ALA A 19 -2.94 -6.66 -12.08
C ALA A 19 -1.55 -6.02 -12.17
N ALA A 20 -1.41 -4.80 -11.66
CA ALA A 20 -0.12 -4.12 -11.59
C ALA A 20 -0.10 -3.09 -10.45
N LEU A 21 1.07 -2.90 -9.86
CA LEU A 21 1.31 -1.88 -8.87
C LEU A 21 2.67 -1.22 -9.13
N ARG A 22 2.67 0.10 -9.28
CA ARG A 22 3.89 0.90 -9.34
C ARG A 22 3.83 1.96 -8.26
N ALA A 23 4.93 2.13 -7.54
CA ALA A 23 5.08 3.18 -6.55
C ALA A 23 6.45 3.86 -6.65
N ASP A 24 6.45 5.18 -6.49
CA ASP A 24 7.62 6.02 -6.36
C ASP A 24 7.51 6.77 -5.04
N VAL A 25 8.53 6.65 -4.19
CA VAL A 25 8.58 7.32 -2.89
C VAL A 25 9.83 8.19 -2.84
N LYS A 26 9.63 9.47 -2.53
CA LYS A 26 10.70 10.46 -2.35
C LYS A 26 11.13 10.54 -0.88
N VAL A 27 12.35 11.04 -0.68
CA VAL A 27 12.98 11.17 0.65
C VAL A 27 12.19 12.09 1.57
N ASP A 28 11.52 13.11 1.02
CA ASP A 28 10.67 14.02 1.78
C ASP A 28 9.25 13.49 2.03
N GLY A 29 9.00 12.22 1.72
CA GLY A 29 7.74 11.53 1.97
C GLY A 29 6.69 11.70 0.89
N ARG A 30 6.92 12.52 -0.15
CA ARG A 30 6.03 12.52 -1.32
C ARG A 30 5.99 11.13 -1.95
N ILE A 31 4.80 10.65 -2.22
CA ILE A 31 4.55 9.32 -2.76
C ILE A 31 3.56 9.40 -3.91
N ARG A 32 3.88 8.70 -5.00
CA ARG A 32 2.94 8.42 -6.07
C ARG A 32 2.75 6.92 -6.22
N VAL A 33 1.51 6.46 -6.20
CA VAL A 33 1.12 5.07 -6.44
C VAL A 33 0.14 5.01 -7.60
N ASP A 34 0.45 4.15 -8.56
CA ASP A 34 -0.41 3.80 -9.68
C ASP A 34 -0.76 2.31 -9.55
N GLY A 35 -2.01 2.02 -9.15
CA GLY A 35 -2.53 0.67 -8.99
C GLY A 35 -3.53 0.31 -10.07
N ARG A 36 -3.43 -0.91 -10.60
CA ARG A 36 -4.30 -1.41 -11.68
C ARG A 36 -5.00 -2.70 -11.28
N GLY A 37 -6.31 -2.76 -11.51
CA GLY A 37 -7.06 -4.00 -11.37
C GLY A 37 -7.07 -4.60 -9.97
N LEU A 38 -7.14 -3.77 -8.91
CA LEU A 38 -7.31 -4.26 -7.54
C LEU A 38 -8.77 -4.68 -7.31
N LEU A 39 -9.03 -5.99 -7.34
CA LEU A 39 -10.37 -6.55 -7.35
C LEU A 39 -10.46 -7.76 -6.40
N LEU A 40 -11.69 -8.06 -5.97
CA LEU A 40 -11.99 -9.27 -5.23
C LEU A 40 -11.61 -10.51 -6.05
N GLY A 41 -10.76 -11.37 -5.48
CA GLY A 41 -10.28 -12.62 -6.10
C GLY A 41 -11.06 -13.86 -5.68
N GLY A 42 -12.16 -13.72 -4.92
CA GLY A 42 -12.98 -14.85 -4.49
C GLY A 42 -14.35 -14.44 -3.97
N GLY A 43 -15.21 -15.44 -3.74
CA GLY A 43 -16.61 -15.24 -3.33
C GLY A 43 -17.54 -14.84 -4.49
N ASN A 44 -18.82 -14.60 -4.19
CA ASN A 44 -19.84 -14.27 -5.21
C ASN A 44 -19.62 -12.90 -5.86
N ALA A 45 -18.85 -12.02 -5.21
CA ALA A 45 -18.50 -10.69 -5.71
C ALA A 45 -17.12 -10.64 -6.40
N ILE A 46 -16.58 -11.80 -6.80
CA ILE A 46 -15.31 -11.89 -7.53
C ILE A 46 -15.29 -10.98 -8.77
N GLY A 47 -14.16 -10.31 -9.00
CA GLY A 47 -13.98 -9.36 -10.10
C GLY A 47 -14.56 -7.97 -9.84
N LEU A 48 -15.12 -7.70 -8.66
CA LEU A 48 -15.63 -6.37 -8.27
C LEU A 48 -14.65 -5.64 -7.35
N ASN A 49 -14.75 -4.31 -7.31
CA ASN A 49 -13.93 -3.44 -6.47
C ASN A 49 -14.38 -3.38 -5.00
N GLY A 50 -15.48 -4.04 -4.65
CA GLY A 50 -16.06 -4.05 -3.30
C GLY A 50 -16.48 -2.68 -2.76
N ASN A 51 -16.59 -1.65 -3.62
CA ASN A 51 -16.72 -0.24 -3.22
C ASN A 51 -15.69 0.17 -2.15
N ALA A 52 -14.48 -0.39 -2.24
CA ALA A 52 -13.40 -0.09 -1.32
C ALA A 52 -12.73 1.25 -1.65
N SER A 53 -12.18 1.88 -0.61
CA SER A 53 -11.22 2.97 -0.74
C SER A 53 -9.90 2.54 -0.13
N VAL A 54 -8.80 3.01 -0.71
CA VAL A 54 -7.45 2.57 -0.35
C VAL A 54 -6.52 3.73 -0.02
N PHE A 55 -5.60 3.48 0.89
CA PHE A 55 -4.49 4.36 1.21
C PHE A 55 -3.17 3.56 1.22
N ALA A 56 -2.05 4.24 1.17
CA ALA A 56 -0.73 3.62 1.17
C ALA A 56 -0.08 3.73 2.55
N THR A 57 0.59 2.65 3.00
CA THR A 57 1.43 2.65 4.18
C THR A 57 2.81 2.12 3.85
N LEU A 58 3.85 2.91 4.12
CA LEU A 58 5.24 2.48 4.07
C LEU A 58 5.74 2.13 5.48
N ILE A 59 6.42 1.00 5.59
CA ILE A 59 7.15 0.58 6.78
C ILE A 59 8.60 0.34 6.36
N CYS A 60 9.56 0.82 7.15
CA CYS A 60 11.00 0.70 6.83
C CYS A 60 11.72 -0.29 7.74
N GLU A 61 11.12 -0.64 8.88
CA GLU A 61 11.75 -1.44 9.93
C GLU A 61 11.62 -2.95 9.63
N ALA A 62 12.75 -3.67 9.65
CA ALA A 62 12.78 -5.12 9.48
C ALA A 62 12.30 -5.87 10.74
N VAL A 63 12.45 -5.25 11.91
CA VAL A 63 12.09 -5.78 13.23
C VAL A 63 11.25 -4.76 13.99
N ALA A 64 10.44 -5.23 14.95
CA ALA A 64 9.65 -4.34 15.79
C ALA A 64 10.55 -3.42 16.63
N PRO A 65 10.12 -2.18 16.94
CA PRO A 65 8.82 -1.58 16.64
C PRO A 65 8.68 -1.15 15.17
N PHE A 66 7.48 -1.33 14.61
CA PHE A 66 7.17 -0.92 13.23
C PHE A 66 6.53 0.46 13.20
N THR A 67 7.10 1.40 12.45
CA THR A 67 6.50 2.73 12.24
C THR A 67 5.70 2.72 10.95
N GLN A 68 4.38 2.83 11.06
CA GLN A 68 3.49 2.96 9.91
C GLN A 68 3.48 4.42 9.43
N ARG A 69 3.95 4.64 8.21
CA ARG A 69 3.98 5.94 7.55
C ARG A 69 2.91 5.91 6.49
N SER A 70 1.83 6.67 6.65
CA SER A 70 0.65 6.52 5.78
C SER A 70 0.31 7.82 5.07
N THR A 71 -0.28 7.69 3.88
CA THR A 71 -1.01 8.77 3.22
C THR A 71 -2.30 9.08 3.99
N ASP A 72 -3.11 10.03 3.53
CA ASP A 72 -4.41 10.34 4.13
C ASP A 72 -5.25 9.07 4.29
N LEU A 73 -5.72 8.84 5.52
CA LEU A 73 -6.54 7.67 5.88
C LEU A 73 -7.96 7.74 5.31
N ALA A 74 -8.39 8.90 4.79
CA ALA A 74 -9.59 9.00 3.97
C ALA A 74 -9.47 8.17 2.68
N GLY A 75 -8.24 8.01 2.18
CA GLY A 75 -7.90 7.20 1.01
C GLY A 75 -8.55 7.67 -0.30
N VAL A 76 -8.34 6.88 -1.35
CA VAL A 76 -8.92 7.09 -2.68
C VAL A 76 -9.86 5.94 -3.03
N PRO A 77 -11.05 6.21 -3.59
CA PRO A 77 -11.96 5.14 -4.00
C PRO A 77 -11.37 4.35 -5.16
N LEU A 78 -11.57 3.02 -5.15
CA LEU A 78 -11.27 2.20 -6.32
C LEU A 78 -12.26 2.50 -7.43
N ALA A 79 -11.76 2.66 -8.66
CA ALA A 79 -12.62 2.67 -9.84
C ALA A 79 -13.34 1.31 -10.00
N ALA A 80 -14.36 1.25 -10.86
CA ALA A 80 -15.13 0.02 -11.08
C ALA A 80 -14.25 -1.15 -11.55
N ASN A 81 -13.19 -0.86 -12.30
CA ASN A 81 -12.19 -1.84 -12.76
C ASN A 81 -11.05 -2.08 -11.75
N GLY A 82 -11.13 -1.53 -10.54
CA GLY A 82 -10.12 -1.71 -9.49
C GLY A 82 -8.88 -0.81 -9.64
N ASP A 83 -8.87 0.11 -10.59
CA ASP A 83 -7.77 1.06 -10.73
C ASP A 83 -7.84 2.15 -9.65
N PHE A 84 -6.67 2.66 -9.26
CA PHE A 84 -6.56 3.79 -8.33
C PHE A 84 -5.24 4.53 -8.51
N GLN A 85 -5.23 5.80 -8.11
CA GLN A 85 -4.04 6.63 -8.05
C GLN A 85 -3.97 7.33 -6.69
N ILE A 86 -2.81 7.29 -6.05
CA ILE A 86 -2.51 8.04 -4.84
C ILE A 86 -1.36 8.97 -5.17
N ASP A 87 -1.53 10.27 -4.95
CA ASP A 87 -0.49 11.29 -5.04
C ASP A 87 -0.60 12.14 -3.77
N ASP A 88 0.27 11.84 -2.80
CA ASP A 88 0.12 12.32 -1.42
C ASP A 88 1.49 12.35 -0.70
N VAL A 89 1.48 12.63 0.60
CA VAL A 89 2.63 12.62 1.49
C VAL A 89 2.46 11.56 2.59
N LEU A 90 3.54 10.85 2.88
CA LEU A 90 3.60 9.90 4.00
C LEU A 90 3.78 10.65 5.32
N VAL A 91 2.93 10.34 6.30
CA VAL A 91 3.00 10.87 7.65
C VAL A 91 3.16 9.72 8.67
N PRO A 92 4.20 9.74 9.52
CA PRO A 92 5.35 10.65 9.46
C PRO A 92 6.18 10.41 8.19
N ALA A 93 7.01 11.39 7.82
CA ALA A 93 7.93 11.24 6.69
C ALA A 93 8.86 10.02 6.89
N PRO A 94 9.24 9.33 5.80
CA PRO A 94 10.19 8.24 5.87
C PRO A 94 11.58 8.72 6.30
N PRO A 95 12.37 7.86 6.97
CA PRO A 95 13.77 8.14 7.22
C PRO A 95 14.52 8.28 5.88
N PRO A 96 15.66 8.99 5.85
CA PRO A 96 16.45 9.15 4.63
C PRO A 96 16.87 7.82 3.98
N VAL A 97 17.07 6.79 4.81
CA VAL A 97 17.35 5.42 4.38
C VAL A 97 16.25 4.51 4.89
N CYS A 98 15.65 3.73 3.99
CA CYS A 98 14.61 2.75 4.28
C CYS A 98 15.16 1.35 4.03
N ASP A 99 15.80 0.75 5.03
CA ASP A 99 16.59 -0.50 4.88
C ASP A 99 15.74 -1.72 4.49
N SER A 100 14.46 -1.72 4.86
CA SER A 100 13.55 -2.81 4.57
C SER A 100 12.19 -2.26 4.11
N PRO A 101 12.06 -1.76 2.87
CA PRO A 101 10.84 -1.10 2.42
C PRO A 101 9.72 -2.11 2.20
N VAL A 102 8.61 -1.92 2.92
CA VAL A 102 7.35 -2.63 2.68
C VAL A 102 6.28 -1.58 2.46
N LEU A 103 5.82 -1.45 1.22
CA LEU A 103 4.68 -0.61 0.87
C LEU A 103 3.43 -1.48 0.81
N LEU A 104 2.43 -1.15 1.62
CA LEU A 104 1.12 -1.80 1.64
C LEU A 104 0.06 -0.87 1.07
N ILE A 105 -0.86 -1.44 0.30
CA ILE A 105 -2.12 -0.81 -0.09
C ILE A 105 -3.20 -1.36 0.82
N ARG A 106 -3.84 -0.46 1.57
CA ARG A 106 -4.71 -0.80 2.69
C ARG A 106 -6.09 -0.19 2.53
N GLU A 107 -7.08 -0.91 3.02
CA GLU A 107 -8.48 -0.47 3.06
C GLU A 107 -8.72 0.56 4.17
N THR A 108 -9.52 1.59 3.88
CA THR A 108 -9.84 2.65 4.85
C THR A 108 -10.74 2.21 6.02
N ARG A 109 -11.64 1.23 5.84
CA ARG A 109 -12.61 0.86 6.91
C ARG A 109 -11.99 -0.01 8.01
N GLY A 110 -11.17 -0.99 7.65
CA GLY A 110 -10.54 -1.89 8.62
C GLY A 110 -9.02 -1.69 8.77
N GLY A 111 -8.39 -0.84 7.96
CA GLY A 111 -6.94 -0.69 7.93
C GLY A 111 -6.21 -1.97 7.49
N THR A 112 -6.91 -2.91 6.86
CA THR A 112 -6.38 -4.20 6.43
C THR A 112 -5.61 -4.06 5.12
N TRP A 113 -4.62 -4.91 4.88
CA TRP A 113 -3.85 -4.86 3.63
C TRP A 113 -4.49 -5.74 2.54
N PHE A 114 -4.47 -5.23 1.30
CA PHE A 114 -4.92 -5.92 0.08
C PHE A 114 -3.76 -6.36 -0.81
N ALA A 115 -2.82 -5.45 -1.04
CA ALA A 115 -1.68 -5.64 -1.93
C ALA A 115 -0.42 -5.06 -1.30
N ALA A 116 0.73 -5.52 -1.77
CA ALA A 116 2.03 -5.00 -1.40
C ALA A 116 2.86 -4.68 -2.64
N GLY A 117 3.71 -3.66 -2.54
CA GLY A 117 4.63 -3.27 -3.59
C GLY A 117 6.03 -3.00 -3.05
N ILE A 118 7.01 -3.02 -3.94
CA ILE A 118 8.35 -2.53 -3.65
C ILE A 118 8.44 -1.13 -4.26
N PRO A 119 8.61 -0.06 -3.45
CA PRO A 119 8.75 1.28 -4.00
C PRO A 119 10.05 1.36 -4.80
N LYS A 120 9.99 2.01 -5.97
CA LYS A 120 11.23 2.50 -6.59
C LYS A 120 11.72 3.62 -5.70
N SER A 121 12.76 3.33 -4.94
CA SER A 121 13.43 4.32 -4.13
C SER A 121 14.35 5.16 -5.02
N SER A 122 14.23 6.48 -4.99
CA SER A 122 15.37 7.36 -5.32
C SER A 122 16.41 7.39 -4.18
N ILE A 123 16.41 6.37 -3.32
CA ILE A 123 17.28 6.23 -2.14
C ILE A 123 18.45 5.37 -2.59
N GLY A 124 19.51 6.07 -3.01
CA GLY A 124 20.76 5.52 -3.53
C GLY A 124 21.30 6.47 -4.59
N PRO A 125 22.63 6.71 -4.67
CA PRO A 125 23.17 7.66 -5.63
C PRO A 125 22.74 7.25 -7.03
N ASP A 126 22.28 8.21 -7.82
CA ASP A 126 22.01 8.02 -9.24
C ASP A 126 23.23 7.29 -9.84
N ARG A 127 23.03 6.07 -10.33
CA ARG A 127 24.06 5.42 -11.13
C ARG A 127 24.01 6.10 -12.50
N GLU A 128 24.97 7.00 -12.69
CA GLU A 128 25.38 7.57 -13.97
C GLU A 128 25.71 6.47 -14.99
#